data_AF-A0AAN8LBE2-F1
#
_entry.id   AF-A0AAN8LBE2-F1
#
_cell.length_a   1.000
_cell.length_b   1.000
_cell.length_c   1.000
_cell.angle_alpha   90.00
_cell.angle_beta   90.00
_cell.angle_gamma   90.00
#
_symmetry.space_group_name_H-M   'P 1'
#
loop_
_entity.id
_entity.type
_entity.pdbx_description
1 polymer ?
#
loop_
_entity_poly.entity_id
_entity_poly.type
_entity_poly.pdbx_seq_one_letter_code
_entity_poly.pdbx_strand_id
1 'polypeptide(L)'
;MSLTLETLECLRAATLITIKHELFKEARKYPLHHLLQEETSYIFVSVTQDAEREEFYYETSRLCDLRLFQPFLKVIEPVGNREKKILNREIGFAIGMPVCEFDLVKDPEVQDFRRNILNVCQIIVVIWVIISDNNDKQKYTLKINHDCLQEQVIAEAIRKKTRSMLLSPEQLKMCVQEYQVCEELHHAWQDAQPHADGKG
;
A
#
# COMPACT_ATOMS: atom_id res chain seq x y z
N MET A 1 3.42 16.03 32.77
CA MET A 1 4.83 16.25 32.45
C MET A 1 4.86 17.13 31.22
N SER A 2 4.98 18.44 31.41
CA SER A 2 4.83 19.44 30.35
C SER A 2 6.13 19.49 29.54
N LEU A 3 6.10 19.00 28.31
CA LEU A 3 7.20 19.14 27.35
C LEU A 3 7.28 20.62 26.96
N THR A 4 8.36 21.28 27.34
CA THR A 4 8.70 22.65 26.91
C THR A 4 8.73 22.69 25.38
N LEU A 5 8.01 23.66 24.79
CA LEU A 5 8.14 23.98 23.37
C LEU A 5 9.57 24.43 23.11
N GLU A 6 10.36 23.61 22.42
CA GLU A 6 11.68 23.99 21.91
C GLU A 6 11.50 24.77 20.61
N THR A 7 11.92 26.03 20.58
CA THR A 7 11.92 26.86 19.37
C THR A 7 13.22 26.61 18.61
N LEU A 8 13.14 25.86 17.51
CA LEU A 8 14.25 25.68 16.57
C LEU A 8 14.11 26.67 15.41
N GLU A 9 15.08 27.56 15.25
CA GLU A 9 15.16 28.41 14.05
C GLU A 9 15.56 27.56 12.85
N CYS A 10 14.74 27.59 11.80
CA CYS A 10 15.00 26.86 10.57
C CYS A 10 14.55 27.66 9.34
N LEU A 11 15.18 27.37 8.20
CA LEU A 11 14.79 27.97 6.93
C LEU A 11 13.43 27.43 6.49
N ARG A 12 12.56 28.29 5.96
CA ARG A 12 11.25 27.85 5.40
C ARG A 12 11.38 26.79 4.32
N ALA A 13 12.49 26.80 3.58
CA ALA A 13 12.78 25.84 2.52
C ALA A 13 13.51 24.57 3.01
N ALA A 14 13.84 24.47 4.30
CA ALA A 14 14.48 23.28 4.85
C ALA A 14 13.54 22.07 4.77
N THR A 15 14.11 20.91 4.46
CA THR A 15 13.38 19.64 4.46
C THR A 15 13.19 19.14 5.89
N LEU A 16 12.20 18.29 6.10
CA LEU A 16 11.97 17.66 7.40
C LEU A 16 13.16 16.80 7.84
N ILE A 17 13.91 16.19 6.91
CA ILE A 17 15.18 15.49 7.22
C ILE A 17 16.15 16.45 7.91
N THR A 18 16.40 17.61 7.31
CA THR A 18 17.33 18.61 7.86
C THR A 18 16.84 19.15 9.20
N ILE A 19 15.55 19.45 9.32
CA ILE A 19 14.94 19.94 10.57
C ILE A 19 15.06 18.90 11.68
N LYS A 20 14.77 17.63 11.39
CA LYS A 20 14.87 16.54 12.38
C LYS A 20 16.31 16.36 12.84
N HIS A 21 17.26 16.39 11.92
CA HIS A 21 18.67 16.26 12.25
C HIS A 21 19.16 17.36 13.20
N GLU A 22 18.86 18.63 12.90
CA GLU A 22 19.23 19.73 13.79
C GLU A 22 18.46 19.68 15.12
N LEU A 23 17.19 19.28 15.11
CA LEU A 23 16.41 19.07 16.35
C LEU A 23 17.06 18.04 17.26
N PHE A 24 17.44 16.87 16.76
CA PHE A 24 18.04 15.80 17.56
C PHE A 24 19.45 16.15 18.04
N LYS A 25 20.19 16.96 17.27
CA LYS A 25 21.46 17.53 17.70
C LYS A 25 21.28 18.55 18.82
N GLU A 26 20.28 19.41 18.70
CA GLU A 26 19.94 20.44 19.70
C GLU A 26 19.41 19.80 21.00
N ALA A 27 18.58 18.76 20.89
CA ALA A 27 18.01 18.02 22.02
C ALA A 27 19.06 17.48 23.00
N ARG A 28 20.29 17.20 22.53
CA ARG A 28 21.41 16.75 23.39
C ARG A 28 21.78 17.76 24.49
N LYS A 29 21.44 19.03 24.32
CA LYS A 29 21.68 20.10 25.30
C LYS A 29 20.65 20.11 26.43
N TYR A 30 19.55 19.35 26.29
CA TYR A 30 18.43 19.38 27.22
C TYR A 30 18.39 18.13 28.12
N PRO A 31 17.73 18.23 29.28
CA PRO A 31 17.48 17.08 30.13
C PRO A 31 16.73 15.96 29.40
N LEU A 32 16.89 14.72 29.85
CA LEU A 32 16.19 13.54 29.33
C LEU A 32 16.52 13.15 27.88
N HIS A 33 17.50 13.78 27.21
CA HIS A 33 17.91 13.39 25.84
C HIS A 33 18.32 11.92 25.73
N HIS A 34 18.82 11.32 26.81
CA HIS A 34 19.19 9.91 26.88
C HIS A 34 18.00 8.94 26.77
N LEU A 35 16.76 9.44 26.89
CA LEU A 35 15.54 8.66 26.65
C LEU A 35 15.11 8.65 25.18
N LEU A 36 15.72 9.49 24.34
CA LEU A 36 15.45 9.49 22.91
C LEU A 36 16.19 8.33 22.23
N GLN A 37 15.49 7.62 21.36
CA GLN A 37 16.09 6.66 20.44
C GLN A 37 16.80 7.39 19.28
N GLU A 38 17.27 6.66 18.28
CA GLU A 38 17.81 7.26 17.06
C GLU A 38 16.75 8.07 16.31
N GLU A 39 17.17 9.15 15.63
CA GLU A 39 16.28 10.04 14.87
C GLU A 39 15.45 9.33 13.79
N THR A 40 15.95 8.19 13.29
CA THR A 40 15.29 7.29 12.32
C THR A 40 14.08 6.57 12.89
N SER A 41 13.99 6.46 14.22
CA SER A 41 12.87 5.81 14.93
C SER A 41 11.65 6.72 15.08
N TYR A 42 11.76 7.97 14.65
CA TYR A 42 10.71 8.97 14.82
C TYR A 42 10.30 9.62 13.51
N ILE A 43 9.05 10.09 13.51
CA ILE A 43 8.47 10.95 12.47
C ILE A 43 7.95 12.25 13.10
N PHE A 44 7.70 13.24 12.26
CA PHE A 44 6.97 14.43 12.67
C PHE A 44 5.46 14.24 12.54
N VAL A 45 4.71 14.87 13.45
CA VAL A 45 3.27 15.07 13.38
C VAL A 45 2.94 16.53 13.68
N SER A 46 1.95 17.09 13.00
CA SER A 46 1.43 18.43 13.30
C SER A 46 -0.04 18.57 12.92
N VAL A 47 -0.60 19.77 13.11
CA VAL A 47 -1.94 20.13 12.66
C VAL A 47 -1.83 20.98 11.39
N THR A 48 -2.55 20.59 10.34
CA THR A 48 -2.61 21.33 9.08
C THR A 48 -3.73 22.36 9.07
N GLN A 49 -3.72 23.22 8.05
CA GLN A 49 -4.75 24.23 7.78
C GLN A 49 -6.15 23.63 7.61
N ASP A 50 -6.24 22.34 7.26
CA ASP A 50 -7.49 21.61 7.13
C ASP A 50 -7.99 21.07 8.49
N ALA A 51 -7.39 21.52 9.61
CA ALA A 51 -7.67 21.09 10.98
C ALA A 51 -7.37 19.60 11.27
N GLU A 52 -6.49 19.00 10.46
CA GLU A 52 -6.14 17.59 10.56
C GLU A 52 -4.83 17.33 11.26
N ARG A 53 -4.77 16.23 12.03
CA ARG A 53 -3.53 15.72 12.62
C ARG A 53 -2.77 14.90 11.58
N GLU A 54 -1.79 15.51 10.92
CA GLU A 54 -1.00 14.90 9.85
C GLU A 54 0.34 14.35 10.33
N GLU A 55 0.63 13.10 9.98
CA GLU A 55 1.92 12.42 10.19
C GLU A 55 2.77 12.49 8.91
N PHE A 56 3.99 13.03 9.01
CA PHE A 56 4.84 13.32 7.86
C PHE A 56 5.87 12.21 7.63
N TYR A 57 5.51 11.24 6.78
CA TYR A 57 6.40 10.12 6.39
C TYR A 57 7.40 10.45 5.27
N TYR A 58 7.10 11.49 4.48
CA TYR A 58 7.94 11.96 3.38
C TYR A 58 8.83 13.11 3.83
N GLU A 59 9.93 12.76 4.50
CA GLU A 59 10.80 13.75 5.15
C GLU A 59 11.60 14.62 4.17
N THR A 60 11.58 14.28 2.87
CA THR A 60 12.12 15.13 1.79
C THR A 60 11.27 16.37 1.55
N SER A 61 10.04 16.44 2.08
CA SER A 61 9.16 17.60 1.97
C SER A 61 9.73 18.81 2.70
N ARG A 62 9.56 20.01 2.13
CA ARG A 62 10.01 21.26 2.75
C ARG A 62 8.97 21.78 3.75
N LEU A 63 9.42 22.46 4.79
CA LEU A 63 8.55 23.03 5.83
C LEU A 63 7.42 23.92 5.26
N CYS A 64 7.74 24.74 4.26
CA CYS A 64 6.75 25.62 3.61
C CYS A 64 5.65 24.89 2.84
N ASP A 65 5.86 23.62 2.49
CA ASP A 65 4.93 22.82 1.69
C ASP A 65 3.93 22.03 2.56
N LEU A 66 4.11 22.01 3.88
CA LEU A 66 3.35 21.18 4.81
C LEU A 66 1.97 21.74 5.21
N ARG A 67 1.61 22.93 4.72
CA ARG A 67 0.32 23.61 5.04
C ARG A 67 -0.02 23.59 6.53
N LEU A 68 0.95 23.85 7.40
CA LEU A 68 0.74 23.84 8.85
C LEU A 68 -0.23 24.94 9.29
N PHE A 69 -1.09 24.64 10.26
CA PHE A 69 -1.95 25.63 10.93
C PHE A 69 -1.12 26.57 11.81
N GLN A 70 -0.15 26.01 12.55
CA GLN A 70 0.84 26.74 13.32
C GLN A 70 2.24 26.12 13.11
N PRO A 71 3.32 26.91 13.24
CA PRO A 71 4.68 26.45 13.01
C PRO A 71 5.20 25.60 14.19
N PHE A 72 4.56 24.47 14.45
CA PHE A 72 5.02 23.49 15.43
C PHE A 72 5.10 22.11 14.77
N LEU A 73 6.07 21.31 15.19
CA LEU A 73 6.21 19.92 14.81
C LEU A 73 6.41 19.11 16.09
N LYS A 74 5.68 18.02 16.23
CA LYS A 74 5.83 17.08 17.34
C LYS A 74 6.53 15.81 16.84
N VAL A 75 7.52 15.36 17.58
CA VAL A 75 8.20 14.08 17.33
C VAL A 75 7.37 12.94 17.94
N ILE A 76 7.08 11.90 17.16
CA ILE A 76 6.40 10.69 17.62
C ILE A 76 7.03 9.43 17.02
N GLU A 77 6.85 8.30 17.69
CA GLU A 77 7.11 6.99 17.09
C GLU A 77 5.97 6.66 16.10
N PRO A 78 6.28 6.19 14.88
CA PRO A 78 5.27 5.88 13.89
C PRO A 78 4.40 4.70 14.34
N VAL A 79 3.09 4.88 14.38
CA VAL A 79 2.13 3.82 14.74
C VAL A 79 1.42 3.30 13.49
N GLY A 80 1.32 1.98 13.30
CA GLY A 80 0.57 1.37 12.21
C GLY A 80 1.33 1.27 10.87
N ASN A 81 0.63 0.88 9.80
CA ASN A 81 1.24 0.62 8.49
C ASN A 81 1.57 1.92 7.74
N ARG A 82 2.87 2.14 7.47
CA ARG A 82 3.41 3.31 6.78
C ARG A 82 2.87 3.48 5.35
N GLU A 83 2.87 2.41 4.55
CA GLU A 83 2.44 2.46 3.14
C GLU A 83 0.96 2.84 3.03
N LYS A 84 0.12 2.25 3.88
CA LYS A 84 -1.32 2.60 3.95
C LYS A 84 -1.53 4.08 4.30
N LYS A 85 -0.75 4.62 5.24
CA LYS A 85 -0.88 6.03 5.66
C LYS A 85 -0.42 7.00 4.57
N ILE A 86 0.67 6.66 3.88
CA ILE A 86 1.14 7.40 2.70
C ILE A 86 0.05 7.43 1.62
N LEU A 87 -0.51 6.27 1.29
CA LEU A 87 -1.55 6.15 0.26
C LEU A 87 -2.81 6.94 0.64
N ASN A 88 -3.27 6.84 1.89
CA ASN A 88 -4.43 7.61 2.36
C ASN A 88 -4.21 9.12 2.26
N ARG A 89 -2.99 9.61 2.48
CA ARG A 89 -2.65 11.04 2.31
C ARG A 89 -2.74 11.47 0.85
N GLU A 90 -2.17 10.70 -0.06
CA GLU A 90 -2.20 11.01 -1.50
C GLU A 90 -3.63 10.99 -2.05
N ILE A 91 -4.43 10.01 -1.64
CA ILE A 91 -5.86 9.94 -1.95
C ILE A 91 -6.58 11.17 -1.39
N GLY A 92 -6.37 11.49 -0.12
CA GLY A 92 -7.05 12.62 0.53
C GLY A 92 -6.70 13.96 -0.12
N PHE A 93 -5.43 14.14 -0.51
CA PHE A 93 -4.99 15.32 -1.25
C PHE A 93 -5.67 15.41 -2.63
N ALA A 94 -5.77 14.30 -3.36
CA ALA A 94 -6.42 14.27 -4.67
C ALA A 94 -7.93 14.53 -4.60
N ILE A 95 -8.61 14.08 -3.53
CA ILE A 95 -10.04 14.29 -3.30
C ILE A 95 -10.31 15.69 -2.70
N GLY A 96 -9.31 16.30 -2.05
CA GLY A 96 -9.45 17.55 -1.32
C GLY A 96 -10.09 17.39 0.06
N MET A 97 -10.15 16.15 0.58
CA MET A 97 -10.72 15.82 1.88
C MET A 97 -9.97 14.62 2.49
N PRO A 98 -9.67 14.64 3.80
CA PRO A 98 -8.95 13.55 4.48
C PRO A 98 -9.72 12.22 4.44
N VAL A 99 -9.02 11.13 4.15
CA VAL A 99 -9.65 9.79 4.07
C VAL A 99 -10.22 9.34 5.42
N CYS A 100 -9.63 9.77 6.54
CA CYS A 100 -10.11 9.44 7.87
C CYS A 100 -11.47 10.05 8.22
N GLU A 101 -11.92 11.11 7.53
CA GLU A 101 -13.27 11.63 7.72
C GLU A 101 -14.33 10.56 7.40
N PHE A 102 -14.08 9.74 6.37
CA PHE A 102 -14.97 8.63 6.01
C PHE A 102 -14.97 7.51 7.06
N ASP A 103 -13.93 7.40 7.89
CA ASP A 103 -13.89 6.41 8.98
C ASP A 103 -14.77 6.84 10.16
N LEU A 104 -15.08 8.14 10.29
CA LEU A 104 -15.95 8.69 11.32
C LEU A 104 -17.44 8.61 10.93
N VAL A 105 -17.75 8.43 9.65
CA VAL A 105 -19.13 8.31 9.15
C VAL A 105 -19.73 6.98 9.59
N LYS A 106 -20.74 7.02 10.48
CA LYS A 106 -21.38 5.80 11.01
C LYS A 106 -22.51 5.24 10.13
N ASP A 107 -22.82 5.90 9.02
CA ASP A 107 -23.86 5.47 8.10
C ASP A 107 -23.51 4.09 7.48
N PRO A 108 -24.35 3.05 7.69
CA PRO A 108 -24.12 1.73 7.11
C PRO A 108 -24.03 1.74 5.59
N GLU A 109 -24.83 2.57 4.89
CA GLU A 109 -24.81 2.66 3.43
C GLU A 109 -23.45 3.14 2.93
N VAL A 110 -22.87 4.15 3.60
CA VAL A 110 -21.54 4.67 3.28
C VAL A 110 -20.48 3.61 3.54
N GLN A 111 -20.55 2.90 4.66
CA GLN A 111 -19.56 1.86 4.98
C GLN A 111 -19.67 0.63 4.05
N ASP A 112 -20.89 0.25 3.66
CA ASP A 112 -21.13 -0.81 2.68
C ASP A 112 -20.61 -0.41 1.30
N PHE A 113 -20.89 0.82 0.86
CA PHE A 113 -20.36 1.33 -0.40
C PHE A 113 -18.83 1.28 -0.43
N ARG A 114 -18.15 1.76 0.64
CA ARG A 114 -16.68 1.75 0.74
C ARG A 114 -16.09 0.35 0.65
N ARG A 115 -16.75 -0.68 1.19
CA ARG A 115 -16.32 -2.07 1.06
C ARG A 115 -16.60 -2.61 -0.34
N ASN A 116 -17.82 -2.42 -0.83
CA ASN A 116 -18.30 -3.06 -2.04
C ASN A 116 -17.70 -2.47 -3.31
N ILE A 117 -17.36 -1.18 -3.32
CA ILE A 117 -16.75 -0.53 -4.50
C ILE A 117 -15.37 -1.14 -4.83
N LEU A 118 -14.68 -1.72 -3.85
CA LEU A 118 -13.43 -2.43 -4.07
C LEU A 118 -13.59 -3.66 -4.98
N ASN A 119 -14.78 -4.26 -5.06
CA ASN A 119 -15.06 -5.37 -5.98
C ASN A 119 -15.09 -4.90 -7.45
N VAL A 120 -15.36 -3.61 -7.68
CA VAL A 120 -15.26 -2.99 -9.01
C VAL A 120 -13.81 -2.64 -9.33
N CYS A 121 -13.01 -2.35 -8.30
CA CYS A 121 -11.58 -2.08 -8.43
C CYS A 121 -10.79 -3.36 -8.69
N GLN A 122 -10.17 -3.46 -9.87
CA GLN A 122 -9.22 -4.53 -10.18
C GLN A 122 -7.80 -4.09 -9.81
N ILE A 123 -7.03 -4.99 -9.20
CA ILE A 123 -5.60 -4.81 -8.99
C ILE A 123 -4.82 -5.36 -10.19
N ILE A 124 -3.66 -4.75 -10.43
CA ILE A 124 -2.72 -5.20 -11.46
C ILE A 124 -1.65 -6.05 -10.79
N VAL A 125 -1.62 -7.34 -11.11
CA VAL A 125 -0.57 -8.24 -10.64
C VAL A 125 0.39 -8.54 -11.77
N VAL A 126 1.69 -8.39 -11.50
CA VAL A 126 2.76 -8.71 -12.45
C VAL A 126 3.44 -9.99 -12.00
N ILE A 127 3.34 -11.03 -12.83
CA ILE A 127 4.01 -12.31 -12.62
C ILE A 127 5.21 -12.39 -13.58
N TRP A 128 6.37 -12.76 -13.04
CA TRP A 128 7.58 -13.02 -13.81
C TRP A 128 7.83 -14.52 -13.85
N VAL A 129 7.80 -15.10 -15.04
CA VAL A 129 8.05 -16.53 -15.26
C VAL A 129 9.45 -16.68 -15.83
N ILE A 130 10.29 -17.50 -15.22
CA ILE A 130 11.59 -17.88 -15.78
C ILE A 130 11.33 -18.89 -16.91
N ILE A 131 11.90 -18.64 -18.09
CA ILE A 131 11.63 -19.40 -19.32
C ILE A 131 12.87 -20.13 -19.89
N SER A 132 14.06 -19.91 -19.32
CA SER A 132 15.29 -20.59 -19.73
C SER A 132 16.26 -20.77 -18.56
N ASP A 133 17.22 -21.66 -18.72
CA ASP A 133 18.31 -21.89 -17.75
C ASP A 133 19.26 -20.69 -17.63
N ASN A 134 19.21 -19.76 -18.59
CA ASN A 134 19.96 -18.50 -18.58
C ASN A 134 19.29 -17.42 -17.71
N ASN A 135 18.26 -17.78 -16.93
CA ASN A 135 17.47 -16.87 -16.11
C ASN A 135 16.71 -15.80 -16.92
N ASP A 136 16.38 -16.11 -18.18
CA ASP A 136 15.51 -15.26 -18.98
C ASP A 136 14.10 -15.26 -18.35
N LYS A 137 13.51 -14.07 -18.24
CA LYS A 137 12.20 -13.88 -17.60
C LYS A 137 11.18 -13.30 -18.56
N GLN A 138 9.97 -13.81 -18.49
CA GLN A 138 8.81 -13.30 -19.21
C GLN A 138 7.81 -12.66 -18.24
N LYS A 139 7.36 -11.43 -18.54
CA LYS A 139 6.44 -10.65 -17.73
C LYS A 139 4.98 -10.88 -18.16
N TYR A 140 4.12 -11.21 -17.20
CA TYR A 140 2.67 -11.32 -17.37
C TYR A 140 1.95 -10.32 -16.47
N THR A 141 1.28 -9.34 -17.06
CA THR A 141 0.45 -8.37 -16.33
C THR A 141 -1.01 -8.85 -16.31
N LEU A 142 -1.56 -9.13 -15.14
CA LEU A 142 -2.93 -9.59 -14.93
C LEU A 142 -3.78 -8.48 -14.30
N LYS A 143 -5.06 -8.43 -14.67
CA LYS A 143 -6.08 -7.68 -13.94
C LYS A 143 -6.87 -8.69 -13.13
N ILE A 144 -6.87 -8.57 -11.81
CA ILE A 144 -7.56 -9.49 -10.90
C ILE A 144 -8.34 -8.70 -9.87
N ASN A 145 -9.35 -9.31 -9.25
CA ASN A 145 -10.00 -8.68 -8.10
C ASN A 145 -9.06 -8.69 -6.89
N HIS A 146 -9.28 -7.74 -5.98
CA HIS A 146 -8.44 -7.56 -4.80
C HIS A 146 -8.58 -8.68 -3.75
N ASP A 147 -9.70 -9.40 -3.78
CA ASP A 147 -10.05 -10.54 -2.92
C ASP A 147 -9.66 -11.90 -3.53
N CYS A 148 -9.00 -11.88 -4.69
CA CYS A 148 -8.61 -13.07 -5.42
C CYS A 148 -7.55 -13.87 -4.65
N LEU A 149 -7.79 -15.17 -4.46
CA LEU A 149 -6.86 -16.08 -3.78
C LEU A 149 -5.61 -16.34 -4.63
N GLN A 150 -4.51 -16.69 -3.98
CA GLN A 150 -3.23 -16.92 -4.66
C GLN A 150 -3.33 -17.97 -5.77
N GLU A 151 -4.07 -19.07 -5.56
CA GLU A 151 -4.23 -20.11 -6.57
C GLU A 151 -4.96 -19.59 -7.82
N GLN A 152 -5.93 -18.69 -7.63
CA GLN A 152 -6.68 -18.08 -8.73
C GLN A 152 -5.81 -17.14 -9.56
N VAL A 153 -4.89 -16.41 -8.93
CA VAL A 153 -3.92 -15.55 -9.63
C VAL A 153 -2.96 -16.40 -10.47
N ILE A 154 -2.45 -17.49 -9.90
CA ILE A 154 -1.57 -18.43 -10.60
C ILE A 154 -2.31 -19.05 -11.79
N ALA A 155 -3.55 -19.50 -11.59
CA ALA A 155 -4.38 -20.04 -12.66
C ALA A 155 -4.56 -19.05 -13.81
N GLU A 156 -4.80 -17.77 -13.52
CA GLU A 156 -4.99 -16.76 -14.56
C GLU A 156 -3.69 -16.43 -15.31
N ALA A 157 -2.53 -16.43 -14.63
CA ALA A 157 -1.22 -16.34 -15.29
C ALA A 157 -0.99 -17.48 -16.26
N ILE A 158 -1.27 -18.72 -15.84
CA ILE A 158 -1.14 -19.90 -16.69
C ILE A 158 -2.07 -19.76 -17.89
N ARG A 159 -3.36 -19.48 -17.69
CA ARG A 159 -4.33 -19.27 -18.79
C ARG A 159 -3.84 -18.21 -19.78
N LYS A 160 -3.22 -17.13 -19.30
CA LYS A 160 -2.68 -16.07 -20.16
C LYS A 160 -1.47 -16.55 -20.96
N LYS A 161 -0.54 -17.29 -20.35
CA LYS A 161 0.61 -17.91 -21.02
C LYS A 161 0.15 -18.89 -22.10
N THR A 162 -0.75 -19.79 -21.75
CA THR A 162 -1.31 -20.79 -22.66
C THR A 162 -2.03 -20.15 -23.85
N ARG A 163 -2.80 -19.07 -23.65
CA ARG A 163 -3.44 -18.31 -24.75
C ARG A 163 -2.44 -17.70 -25.73
N SER A 164 -1.24 -17.32 -25.27
CA SER A 164 -0.19 -16.76 -26.13
C SER A 164 0.58 -17.81 -26.94
N MET A 165 0.41 -19.10 -26.64
CA MET A 165 1.19 -20.19 -27.21
C MET A 165 0.56 -20.90 -28.43
N LEU A 166 -0.63 -20.47 -28.91
CA LEU A 166 -1.34 -21.09 -30.06
C LEU A 166 -1.37 -22.63 -30.00
N LEU A 167 -1.57 -23.18 -28.81
CA LEU A 167 -1.47 -24.63 -28.57
C LEU A 167 -2.65 -25.38 -29.19
N SER A 168 -2.38 -26.59 -29.70
CA SER A 168 -3.46 -27.51 -30.09
C SER A 168 -4.28 -27.96 -28.87
N PRO A 169 -5.52 -28.45 -29.06
CA PRO A 169 -6.34 -28.97 -27.96
C PRO A 169 -5.66 -30.07 -27.12
N GLU A 170 -4.83 -30.92 -27.73
CA GLU A 170 -4.06 -31.96 -27.03
C GLU A 170 -2.90 -31.38 -26.22
N GLN A 171 -2.18 -30.40 -26.77
CA GLN A 171 -1.07 -29.72 -26.08
C GLN A 171 -1.58 -28.88 -24.90
N LEU A 172 -2.74 -28.25 -25.05
CA LEU A 172 -3.45 -27.57 -23.98
C LEU A 172 -3.78 -28.55 -22.83
N LYS A 173 -4.29 -29.74 -23.17
CA LYS A 173 -4.66 -30.78 -22.19
C LYS A 173 -3.43 -31.32 -21.45
N MET A 174 -2.31 -31.55 -22.15
CA MET A 174 -1.05 -31.92 -21.53
C MET A 174 -0.49 -30.82 -20.63
N CYS A 175 -0.53 -29.56 -21.06
CA CYS A 175 -0.07 -28.43 -20.26
C CYS A 175 -0.93 -28.27 -19.00
N VAL A 176 -2.25 -28.49 -19.07
CA VAL A 176 -3.09 -28.49 -17.86
C VAL A 176 -2.76 -29.66 -16.93
N GLN A 177 -2.46 -30.85 -17.47
CA GLN A 177 -2.08 -32.04 -16.68
C GLN A 177 -0.73 -31.92 -15.98
N GLU A 178 0.26 -31.32 -16.63
CA GLU A 178 1.59 -31.08 -16.05
C GLU A 178 1.52 -30.09 -14.87
N TYR A 179 0.57 -29.14 -14.92
CA TYR A 179 0.34 -28.17 -13.84
C TYR A 179 -0.64 -28.67 -12.77
N GLN A 180 -1.43 -29.72 -13.05
CA GLN A 180 -2.26 -30.43 -12.06
C GLN A 180 -1.44 -31.22 -11.04
N VAL A 181 -0.14 -31.43 -11.28
CA VAL A 181 0.80 -32.03 -10.30
C VAL A 181 1.19 -31.02 -9.20
N CYS A 182 0.99 -29.72 -9.40
CA CYS A 182 1.05 -28.73 -8.33
C CYS A 182 -0.31 -28.70 -7.61
N GLU A 183 -0.43 -29.45 -6.51
CA GLU A 183 -1.67 -29.85 -5.82
C GLU A 183 -2.70 -28.74 -5.52
N GLU A 184 -2.31 -27.47 -5.51
CA GLU A 184 -3.19 -26.35 -5.14
C GLU A 184 -4.21 -25.96 -6.24
N LEU A 185 -3.97 -26.30 -7.51
CA LEU A 185 -4.83 -25.88 -8.64
C LEU A 185 -5.95 -26.86 -9.00
N HIS A 186 -5.92 -28.09 -8.47
CA HIS A 186 -6.89 -29.14 -8.82
C HIS A 186 -8.30 -28.81 -8.33
N HIS A 187 -8.41 -28.24 -7.12
CA HIS A 187 -9.71 -27.87 -6.52
C HIS A 187 -10.38 -26.70 -7.27
N ALA A 188 -9.62 -25.67 -7.67
CA ALA A 188 -10.15 -24.51 -8.37
C ALA A 188 -10.64 -24.79 -9.81
N TRP A 189 -10.19 -25.88 -10.44
CA TRP A 189 -10.65 -26.27 -11.78
C TRP A 189 -11.94 -27.12 -11.75
N GLN A 190 -12.14 -27.92 -10.70
CA GLN A 190 -13.37 -28.71 -10.53
C GLN A 190 -14.59 -27.79 -10.31
N ASP A 191 -14.42 -26.70 -9.56
CA ASP A 191 -15.50 -25.73 -9.29
C ASP A 191 -15.84 -24.83 -10.49
N ALA A 192 -14.95 -24.73 -11.49
CA ALA A 192 -15.12 -23.88 -12.67
C ALA A 192 -15.78 -24.58 -13.86
N GLN A 193 -16.15 -25.86 -13.74
CA GLN A 193 -16.91 -26.55 -14.77
C GLN A 193 -18.40 -26.22 -14.64
N PRO A 194 -19.05 -25.66 -15.67
CA PRO A 194 -20.51 -25.51 -15.64
C PRO A 194 -21.13 -26.91 -15.57
N HIS A 195 -22.00 -27.13 -14.57
CA HIS A 195 -22.85 -28.32 -14.52
C HIS A 195 -23.63 -28.40 -15.83
N ALA A 196 -23.24 -29.34 -16.69
CA ALA A 196 -24.08 -29.77 -17.78
C ALA A 196 -25.25 -30.54 -17.17
N ASP A 197 -26.34 -29.84 -16.89
CA ASP A 197 -27.66 -30.45 -16.68
C ASP A 197 -28.05 -31.13 -18.00
N GLY A 198 -27.66 -32.39 -18.10
CA GLY A 198 -28.18 -33.34 -19.07
C GLY A 198 -29.42 -34.00 -18.51
N LYS A 199 -30.55 -33.80 -19.18
CA LYS A 199 -31.71 -34.70 -19.38
C LYS A 199 -32.84 -33.81 -19.91
N GLY A 200 -33.49 -34.07 -21.03
CA GLY A 200 -33.56 -35.19 -21.97
C GLY A 200 -34.77 -34.88 -22.86
#